data_AF-A0A932LAL9-F1
#
_entry.id   AF-A0A932LAL9-F1
#
_cell.length_a   1.000
_cell.length_b   1.000
_cell.length_c   1.000
_cell.angle_alpha   90.00
_cell.angle_beta   90.00
_cell.angle_gamma   90.00
#
_symmetry.space_group_name_H-M   'P 1'
#
loop_
_entity.id
_entity.type
_entity.pdbx_description
1 polymer ?
#
loop_
_entity_poly.entity_id
_entity_poly.type
_entity_poly.pdbx_seq_one_letter_code
_entity_poly.pdbx_strand_id
1 'polypeptide(L)'
;MVVALDGTDAEPRIRLFLSLAEAKEQFGGRHDDAFFPVLTCRNCGQHFFEKWYRDLEFSRGAKNQLKGLDHGNAAQNDDGSDNAWWATSPEGTGARLVATNRLLEEAEGGASGKSGRWPRAWFCRQCGAMHRDSSPRCLADGCGHREPLLPLVVFGSRLPSCPSCSSTSFRIGGREIEPARKMQAVTVSDVHILAQAMINAAPEGHKKLIIFADSRQDSAFQAGWMQDHARRIRLRHMMHWIIAETKAPRRWTASPTSSWTCSARTKTSLMRCCRN
;
A
#
# COMPACT_ATOMS: atom_id res chain seq x y z
N MET A 1 -3.99 9.14 -1.40
CA MET A 1 -3.94 8.14 -2.46
C MET A 1 -4.93 7.03 -2.18
N VAL A 2 -5.74 6.69 -3.18
CA VAL A 2 -6.77 5.66 -3.11
C VAL A 2 -6.70 4.78 -4.35
N VAL A 3 -7.31 3.61 -4.29
CA VAL A 3 -7.55 2.78 -5.48
C VAL A 3 -9.03 2.59 -5.74
N ALA A 4 -9.38 2.48 -7.01
CA ALA A 4 -10.67 1.99 -7.45
C ALA A 4 -10.52 0.55 -7.98
N LEU A 5 -11.46 -0.32 -7.60
CA LEU A 5 -11.56 -1.67 -8.15
C LEU A 5 -12.33 -1.63 -9.48
N ASP A 6 -11.87 -2.40 -10.47
CA ASP A 6 -12.46 -2.47 -11.81
C ASP A 6 -12.19 -3.84 -12.45
N GLY A 7 -12.69 -4.07 -13.67
CA GLY A 7 -12.46 -5.31 -14.42
C GLY A 7 -13.51 -6.40 -14.15
N THR A 8 -13.09 -7.66 -14.16
CA THR A 8 -13.95 -8.83 -13.91
C THR A 8 -13.48 -9.61 -12.69
N ASP A 9 -14.29 -10.54 -12.22
CA ASP A 9 -13.91 -11.45 -11.13
C ASP A 9 -12.66 -12.29 -11.46
N ALA A 10 -12.51 -12.70 -12.73
CA ALA A 10 -11.34 -13.41 -13.23
C ALA A 10 -10.11 -12.52 -13.45
N GLU A 11 -10.31 -11.26 -13.86
CA GLU A 11 -9.23 -10.30 -14.12
C GLU A 11 -9.49 -8.97 -13.38
N PRO A 12 -9.34 -8.95 -12.05
CA PRO A 12 -9.56 -7.74 -11.26
C PRO A 12 -8.46 -6.73 -11.53
N ARG A 13 -8.86 -5.50 -11.89
CA ARG A 13 -7.97 -4.37 -12.16
C ARG A 13 -8.03 -3.37 -11.01
N ILE A 14 -6.85 -2.85 -10.66
CA ILE A 14 -6.70 -1.84 -9.62
C ILE A 14 -6.21 -0.56 -10.28
N ARG A 15 -7.00 0.51 -10.22
CA ARG A 15 -6.59 1.83 -10.70
C ARG A 15 -6.19 2.70 -9.52
N LEU A 16 -4.98 3.23 -9.57
CA LEU A 16 -4.40 4.08 -8.52
C LEU A 16 -4.67 5.55 -8.81
N PHE A 17 -5.11 6.29 -7.79
CA PHE A 17 -5.37 7.72 -7.85
C PHE A 17 -4.67 8.45 -6.73
N LEU A 18 -4.04 9.58 -7.02
CA LEU A 18 -3.29 10.34 -6.02
C LEU A 18 -4.23 10.98 -5.00
N SER A 19 -5.44 11.36 -5.43
CA SER A 19 -6.50 11.91 -4.58
C SER A 19 -7.85 11.19 -4.75
N LEU A 20 -8.72 11.31 -3.75
CA LEU A 20 -10.10 10.82 -3.85
C LEU A 20 -10.91 11.65 -4.87
N ALA A 21 -10.65 12.96 -4.96
CA ALA A 21 -11.35 13.84 -5.89
C ALA A 21 -11.16 13.41 -7.35
N GLU A 22 -9.91 13.14 -7.74
CA GLU A 22 -9.55 12.62 -9.08
C GLU A 22 -10.24 11.28 -9.37
N ALA A 23 -10.27 10.38 -8.37
CA ALA A 23 -10.92 9.09 -8.51
C ALA A 23 -12.44 9.23 -8.74
N LYS A 24 -13.09 10.18 -8.05
CA LYS A 24 -14.52 10.47 -8.19
C LYS A 24 -14.87 11.14 -9.51
N GLU A 25 -13.98 11.95 -10.05
CA GLU A 25 -14.15 12.54 -11.38
C GLU A 25 -14.13 11.45 -12.46
N GLN A 26 -13.18 10.52 -12.40
CA GLN A 26 -13.11 9.42 -13.36
C GLN A 26 -14.23 8.39 -13.18
N PHE A 27 -14.65 8.13 -11.94
CA PHE A 27 -15.70 7.17 -11.62
C PHE A 27 -16.92 7.84 -10.97
N GLY A 28 -17.52 8.76 -11.72
CA GLY A 28 -18.74 9.46 -11.31
C GLY A 28 -19.85 8.49 -10.89
N GLY A 29 -20.51 8.80 -9.78
CA GLY A 29 -21.62 8.00 -9.25
C GLY A 29 -21.23 6.86 -8.31
N ARG A 30 -19.94 6.52 -8.18
CA ARG A 30 -19.47 5.62 -7.12
C ARG A 30 -19.56 6.30 -5.76
N HIS A 31 -19.86 5.52 -4.72
CA HIS A 31 -19.81 6.03 -3.36
C HIS A 31 -18.35 6.29 -2.98
N ASP A 32 -18.10 7.28 -2.11
CA ASP A 32 -16.76 7.54 -1.56
C ASP A 32 -16.17 6.28 -0.91
N ASP A 33 -17.05 5.42 -0.41
CA ASP A 33 -16.69 4.16 0.21
C ASP A 33 -16.19 3.08 -0.76
N ALA A 34 -16.43 3.22 -2.06
CA ALA A 34 -15.93 2.30 -3.08
C ALA A 34 -14.43 2.47 -3.39
N PHE A 35 -13.81 3.53 -2.86
CA PHE A 35 -12.39 3.82 -3.03
C PHE A 35 -11.61 3.41 -1.78
N PHE A 36 -10.50 2.70 -1.97
CA PHE A 36 -9.75 2.09 -0.88
C PHE A 36 -8.45 2.86 -0.63
N PRO A 37 -8.20 3.36 0.59
CA PRO A 37 -6.88 3.83 0.99
C PRO A 37 -5.79 2.78 0.77
N VAL A 38 -4.65 3.22 0.24
CA VAL A 38 -3.51 2.33 -0.05
C VAL A 38 -2.52 2.34 1.10
N LEU A 39 -2.02 1.16 1.48
CA LEU A 39 -0.90 0.97 2.38
C LEU A 39 0.25 0.28 1.65
N THR A 40 1.48 0.48 2.10
CA THR A 40 2.66 -0.24 1.62
C THR A 40 3.46 -0.84 2.73
N CYS A 41 3.99 -2.04 2.49
CA CYS A 41 5.02 -2.62 3.32
C CYS A 41 6.27 -1.74 3.26
N ARG A 42 6.72 -1.25 4.41
CA ARG A 42 7.93 -0.41 4.51
C ARG A 42 9.22 -1.12 4.09
N ASN A 43 9.21 -2.44 4.01
CA ASN A 43 10.39 -3.25 3.69
C ASN A 43 10.44 -3.65 2.21
N CYS A 44 9.39 -4.28 1.67
CA CYS A 44 9.38 -4.81 0.31
C CYS A 44 8.47 -4.05 -0.67
N GLY A 45 7.69 -3.07 -0.21
CA GLY A 45 6.78 -2.33 -1.06
C GLY A 45 5.47 -3.04 -1.42
N GLN A 46 5.18 -4.24 -0.87
CA GLN A 46 3.87 -4.89 -1.04
C GLN A 46 2.75 -3.90 -0.73
N HIS A 47 1.84 -3.71 -1.67
CA HIS A 47 0.67 -2.86 -1.46
C HIS A 47 -0.45 -3.62 -0.74
N PHE A 48 -1.24 -2.88 0.02
CA PHE A 48 -2.45 -3.33 0.67
C PHE A 48 -3.52 -2.26 0.55
N PHE A 49 -4.75 -2.64 0.85
CA PHE A 49 -5.92 -1.80 0.90
C PHE A 49 -6.53 -1.88 2.29
N GLU A 50 -7.05 -0.78 2.80
CA GLU A 50 -7.70 -0.71 4.09
C GLU A 50 -9.15 -0.30 3.92
N LYS A 51 -10.05 -0.95 4.67
CA LYS A 51 -11.45 -0.57 4.76
C LYS A 51 -12.01 -0.90 6.13
N TRP A 52 -13.15 -0.32 6.47
CA TRP A 52 -13.85 -0.55 7.72
C TRP A 52 -15.27 -1.02 7.43
N TYR A 53 -15.74 -2.00 8.20
CA TYR A 53 -17.04 -2.64 8.02
C TYR A 53 -17.81 -2.70 9.33
N ARG A 54 -19.14 -2.56 9.23
CA ARG A 54 -20.05 -2.71 10.37
C ARG A 54 -20.19 -4.18 10.73
N ASP A 55 -20.23 -4.46 12.03
CA ASP A 55 -20.52 -5.78 12.61
C ASP A 55 -19.65 -6.92 12.08
N LEU A 56 -18.49 -6.60 11.50
CA LEU A 56 -17.57 -7.59 10.97
C LEU A 56 -16.76 -8.22 12.10
N GLU A 57 -16.91 -9.54 12.25
CA GLU A 57 -16.07 -10.33 13.12
C GLU A 57 -15.22 -11.33 12.33
N PHE A 58 -14.07 -11.69 12.90
CA PHE A 58 -13.08 -12.54 12.26
C PHE A 58 -13.01 -13.89 12.98
N SER A 59 -13.44 -14.97 12.32
CA SER A 59 -13.17 -16.32 12.82
C SER A 59 -11.71 -16.68 12.68
N ARG A 60 -11.13 -17.16 13.76
CA ARG A 60 -9.72 -17.56 13.82
C ARG A 60 -9.59 -19.04 14.15
N GLY A 61 -8.76 -19.73 13.38
CA GLY A 61 -8.39 -21.12 13.62
C GLY A 61 -7.16 -21.27 14.50
N ALA A 62 -6.58 -22.47 14.47
CA ALA A 62 -5.31 -22.76 15.13
C ALA A 62 -4.22 -21.73 14.73
N LYS A 63 -3.34 -21.39 15.67
CA LYS A 63 -2.27 -20.39 15.50
C LYS A 63 -2.78 -18.99 15.14
N ASN A 64 -4.01 -18.65 15.54
CA ASN A 64 -4.62 -17.33 15.34
C ASN A 64 -4.77 -16.92 13.87
N GLN A 65 -4.79 -17.91 12.95
CA GLN A 65 -4.93 -17.68 11.52
C GLN A 65 -6.38 -17.36 11.17
N LEU A 66 -6.58 -16.32 10.35
CA LEU A 66 -7.89 -15.96 9.83
C LEU A 66 -8.46 -17.12 8.98
N LYS A 67 -9.66 -17.57 9.32
CA LYS A 67 -10.36 -18.64 8.60
C LYS A 67 -11.61 -18.17 7.87
N GLY A 68 -12.30 -17.16 8.40
CA GLY A 68 -13.54 -16.68 7.80
C GLY A 68 -13.98 -15.33 8.34
N LEU A 69 -15.18 -14.95 7.92
CA LEU A 69 -15.83 -13.68 8.19
C LEU A 69 -17.24 -13.98 8.69
N ASP A 70 -17.55 -13.49 9.88
CA ASP A 70 -18.78 -13.78 10.61
C ASP A 70 -19.64 -12.52 10.80
N HIS A 71 -20.88 -12.72 11.26
CA HIS A 71 -21.84 -11.64 11.53
C HIS A 71 -22.19 -10.76 10.31
N GLY A 72 -22.11 -11.32 9.10
CA GLY A 72 -22.61 -10.64 7.90
C GLY A 72 -24.13 -10.70 7.79
N ASN A 73 -24.72 -9.72 7.11
CA ASN A 73 -26.13 -9.73 6.77
C ASN A 73 -26.40 -10.88 5.80
N ALA A 74 -27.29 -11.80 6.18
CA ALA A 74 -27.65 -12.94 5.36
C ALA A 74 -28.28 -12.47 4.04
N ALA A 75 -27.82 -13.04 2.94
CA ALA A 75 -28.37 -12.81 1.61
C ALA A 75 -28.31 -14.12 0.81
N GLN A 76 -29.00 -14.14 -0.33
CA GLN A 76 -28.96 -15.26 -1.26
C GLN A 76 -28.56 -14.75 -2.63
N ASN A 77 -27.72 -15.53 -3.30
CA ASN A 77 -27.45 -15.35 -4.72
C ASN A 77 -28.69 -15.72 -5.55
N ASP A 78 -28.68 -15.34 -6.83
CA ASP A 78 -29.78 -15.60 -7.75
C ASP A 78 -30.01 -17.11 -8.01
N ASP A 79 -29.00 -17.94 -7.74
CA ASP A 79 -29.07 -19.41 -7.81
C ASP A 79 -29.56 -20.08 -6.50
N GLY A 80 -29.91 -19.27 -5.49
CA GLY A 80 -30.37 -19.74 -4.18
C GLY A 80 -29.25 -20.14 -3.21
N SER A 81 -27.98 -20.00 -3.60
CA SER A 81 -26.86 -20.23 -2.67
C SER A 81 -26.77 -19.14 -1.59
N ASP A 82 -26.45 -19.56 -0.36
CA ASP A 82 -26.28 -18.64 0.76
C ASP A 82 -25.05 -17.74 0.56
N ASN A 83 -25.20 -16.46 0.91
CA ASN A 83 -24.14 -15.48 0.93
C ASN A 83 -24.31 -14.58 2.17
N ALA A 84 -23.30 -13.76 2.46
CA ALA A 84 -23.39 -12.75 3.49
C ALA A 84 -22.68 -11.48 3.04
N TRP A 85 -23.17 -10.32 3.47
CA TRP A 85 -22.56 -9.04 3.11
C TRP A 85 -22.40 -8.11 4.31
N TRP A 86 -21.43 -7.21 4.21
CA TRP A 86 -21.11 -6.23 5.23
C TRP A 86 -21.13 -4.83 4.64
N ALA A 87 -21.86 -3.92 5.29
CA ALA A 87 -21.88 -2.50 4.97
C ALA A 87 -20.55 -1.84 5.36
N THR A 88 -20.13 -0.85 4.57
CA THR A 88 -18.98 -0.03 4.92
C THR A 88 -19.27 0.81 6.17
N SER A 89 -18.19 1.14 6.88
CA SER A 89 -18.21 2.02 8.04
C SER A 89 -17.16 3.12 7.86
N PRO A 90 -17.38 4.32 8.41
CA PRO A 90 -16.35 5.36 8.45
C PRO A 90 -15.04 4.88 9.10
N GLU A 91 -13.92 5.50 8.72
CA GLU A 91 -12.62 5.18 9.30
C GLU A 91 -12.64 5.28 10.84
N GLY A 92 -12.11 4.26 11.51
CA GLY A 92 -12.10 4.18 12.97
C GLY A 92 -13.41 3.71 13.61
N THR A 93 -14.46 3.48 12.81
CA THR A 93 -15.73 2.92 13.28
C THR A 93 -15.93 1.52 12.70
N GLY A 94 -16.45 0.58 13.49
CA GLY A 94 -16.56 -0.82 13.10
C GLY A 94 -15.22 -1.56 13.11
N ALA A 95 -15.13 -2.66 12.35
CA ALA A 95 -13.93 -3.47 12.26
C ALA A 95 -13.09 -3.12 11.02
N ARG A 96 -11.82 -2.84 11.25
CA ARG A 96 -10.82 -2.67 10.20
C ARG A 96 -10.60 -3.98 9.45
N LEU A 97 -10.43 -3.90 8.14
CA LEU A 97 -10.02 -4.97 7.25
C LEU A 97 -8.83 -4.52 6.40
N VAL A 98 -7.81 -5.36 6.33
CA VAL A 98 -6.71 -5.18 5.37
C VAL A 98 -6.77 -6.26 4.31
N ALA A 99 -6.65 -5.85 3.05
CA ALA A 99 -6.75 -6.72 1.88
C ALA A 99 -5.68 -6.41 0.82
N THR A 100 -5.52 -7.30 -0.17
CA THR A 100 -4.74 -7.04 -1.39
C THR A 100 -5.34 -7.81 -2.57
N ASN A 101 -5.17 -7.32 -3.79
CA ASN A 101 -5.56 -8.08 -4.99
C ASN A 101 -4.55 -9.17 -5.36
N ARG A 102 -3.27 -9.02 -4.98
CA ARG A 102 -2.21 -9.99 -5.24
C ARG A 102 -1.02 -9.83 -4.29
N LEU A 103 -0.24 -10.90 -4.12
CA LEU A 103 1.06 -10.86 -3.44
C LEU A 103 2.19 -10.63 -4.45
N LEU A 104 3.26 -9.94 -4.05
CA LEU A 104 4.43 -9.68 -4.91
C LEU A 104 5.06 -10.99 -5.45
N GLU A 105 5.11 -12.05 -4.63
CA GLU A 105 5.65 -13.35 -5.05
C GLU A 105 4.87 -13.98 -6.22
N GLU A 106 3.57 -13.69 -6.35
CA GLU A 106 2.74 -14.15 -7.48
C GLU A 106 3.03 -13.36 -8.76
N ALA A 107 3.35 -12.07 -8.62
CA ALA A 107 3.67 -11.21 -9.75
C ALA A 107 5.04 -11.56 -10.39
N GLU A 108 5.95 -12.18 -9.62
CA GLU A 108 7.27 -12.61 -10.07
C GLU A 108 7.27 -13.99 -10.74
N GLY A 109 6.09 -14.56 -11.03
CA GLY A 109 5.96 -15.87 -11.69
C GLY A 109 6.27 -17.06 -10.78
N GLY A 110 6.41 -16.83 -9.47
CA GLY A 110 6.49 -17.89 -8.48
C GLY A 110 5.13 -18.57 -8.35
N ALA A 111 5.08 -19.90 -8.44
CA ALA A 111 3.89 -20.69 -8.13
C ALA A 111 3.55 -20.53 -6.64
N SER A 112 2.83 -19.47 -6.29
CA SER A 112 2.58 -19.12 -4.89
C SER A 112 1.27 -19.77 -4.42
N GLY A 113 1.37 -21.01 -3.94
CA GLY A 113 0.35 -21.63 -3.09
C GLY A 113 0.16 -20.90 -1.74
N LYS A 114 0.88 -19.79 -1.48
CA LYS A 114 0.76 -19.02 -0.24
C LYS A 114 -0.52 -18.19 -0.17
N SER A 115 -1.03 -17.63 -1.27
CA SER A 115 -2.29 -16.86 -1.21
C SER A 115 -3.49 -17.70 -0.79
N GLY A 116 -3.50 -18.99 -1.14
CA GLY A 116 -4.53 -19.94 -0.70
C GLY A 116 -4.56 -20.16 0.83
N ARG A 117 -3.54 -19.71 1.56
CA ARG A 117 -3.55 -19.71 3.04
C ARG A 117 -4.55 -18.70 3.62
N TRP A 118 -4.82 -17.62 2.90
CA TRP A 118 -5.67 -16.54 3.37
C TRP A 118 -7.03 -16.59 2.66
N PRO A 119 -8.13 -16.32 3.39
CA PRO A 119 -9.43 -16.30 2.76
C PRO A 119 -9.53 -15.16 1.75
N ARG A 120 -10.47 -15.32 0.83
CA ARG A 120 -10.89 -14.26 -0.10
C ARG A 120 -12.22 -13.70 0.36
N ALA A 121 -12.44 -12.44 0.01
CA ALA A 121 -13.75 -11.80 0.08
C ALA A 121 -13.99 -11.05 -1.24
N TRP A 122 -15.25 -10.77 -1.54
CA TRP A 122 -15.67 -10.18 -2.80
C TRP A 122 -16.19 -8.76 -2.57
N PHE A 123 -15.74 -7.80 -3.36
CA PHE A 123 -16.00 -6.38 -3.10
C PHE A 123 -16.79 -5.74 -4.21
N CYS A 124 -17.83 -4.98 -3.84
CA CYS A 124 -18.60 -4.20 -4.78
C CYS A 124 -17.81 -2.95 -5.19
N ARG A 125 -17.57 -2.81 -6.50
CA ARG A 125 -16.89 -1.63 -7.06
C ARG A 125 -17.68 -0.32 -6.97
N GLN A 126 -18.99 -0.39 -6.68
CA GLN A 126 -19.90 0.76 -6.68
C GLN A 126 -20.10 1.37 -5.30
N CYS A 127 -20.35 0.53 -4.28
CA CYS A 127 -20.60 0.99 -2.91
C CYS A 127 -19.47 0.64 -1.92
N GLY A 128 -18.55 -0.25 -2.29
CA GLY A 128 -17.50 -0.73 -1.41
C GLY A 128 -17.93 -1.81 -0.41
N ALA A 129 -19.19 -2.28 -0.45
CA ALA A 129 -19.63 -3.40 0.39
C ALA A 129 -18.82 -4.66 0.12
N MET A 130 -18.60 -5.44 1.17
CA MET A 130 -17.91 -6.73 1.11
C MET A 130 -18.92 -7.86 1.19
N HIS A 131 -18.66 -8.92 0.44
CA HIS A 131 -19.44 -10.15 0.38
C HIS A 131 -18.55 -11.34 0.71
N ARG A 132 -19.17 -12.36 1.31
CA ARG A 132 -18.49 -13.59 1.71
C ARG A 132 -18.09 -14.39 0.49
N ASP A 133 -18.99 -14.49 -0.48
CA ASP A 133 -18.85 -15.31 -1.67
C ASP A 133 -19.09 -14.49 -2.94
N SER A 134 -18.67 -15.04 -4.08
CA SER A 134 -18.89 -14.42 -5.39
C SER A 134 -20.38 -14.22 -5.65
N SER A 135 -20.69 -13.15 -6.38
CA SER A 135 -22.05 -12.85 -6.83
C SER A 135 -21.97 -12.03 -8.13
N PRO A 136 -22.90 -12.25 -9.09
CA PRO A 136 -22.96 -11.46 -10.33
C PRO A 136 -23.39 -10.01 -10.09
N ARG A 137 -23.92 -9.69 -8.90
CA ARG A 137 -24.38 -8.35 -8.52
C ARG A 137 -24.10 -8.07 -7.04
N CYS A 138 -24.22 -6.81 -6.65
CA CYS A 138 -24.15 -6.44 -5.24
C CYS A 138 -25.44 -6.81 -4.51
N LEU A 139 -25.32 -7.63 -3.46
CA LEU A 139 -26.42 -8.01 -2.57
C LEU A 139 -26.65 -7.03 -1.41
N ALA A 140 -25.86 -5.96 -1.31
CA ALA A 140 -26.02 -4.99 -0.25
C ALA A 140 -27.28 -4.14 -0.47
N ASP A 141 -28.05 -3.94 0.60
CA ASP A 141 -29.28 -3.17 0.58
C ASP A 141 -29.05 -1.76 0.02
N GLY A 142 -29.88 -1.36 -0.94
CA GLY A 142 -29.82 -0.05 -1.60
C GLY A 142 -28.75 0.11 -2.68
N CYS A 143 -27.84 -0.86 -2.88
CA CYS A 143 -26.86 -0.80 -3.97
C CYS A 143 -27.34 -1.53 -5.23
N GLY A 144 -27.50 -2.85 -5.17
CA GLY A 144 -27.98 -3.66 -6.30
C GLY A 144 -27.14 -3.59 -7.60
N HIS A 145 -25.89 -3.11 -7.52
CA HIS A 145 -25.03 -2.91 -8.70
C HIS A 145 -24.87 -4.18 -9.52
N ARG A 146 -25.07 -4.10 -10.84
CA ARG A 146 -25.26 -5.27 -11.74
C ARG A 146 -23.99 -5.88 -12.31
N GLU A 147 -22.83 -5.43 -11.85
CA GLU A 147 -21.55 -6.02 -12.27
C GLU A 147 -20.98 -6.94 -11.18
N PRO A 148 -20.20 -7.95 -11.57
CA PRO A 148 -19.67 -8.93 -10.63
C PRO A 148 -18.75 -8.28 -9.59
N LEU A 149 -18.80 -8.87 -8.41
CA LEU A 149 -17.96 -8.51 -7.29
C LEU A 149 -16.50 -8.93 -7.53
N LEU A 150 -15.56 -8.17 -7.02
CA LEU A 150 -14.13 -8.35 -7.30
C LEU A 150 -13.42 -9.01 -6.12
N PRO A 151 -12.71 -10.13 -6.32
CA PRO A 151 -12.10 -10.87 -5.22
C PRO A 151 -10.80 -10.21 -4.75
N LEU A 152 -10.64 -10.06 -3.43
CA LEU A 152 -9.38 -9.69 -2.79
C LEU A 152 -9.01 -10.70 -1.70
N VAL A 153 -7.71 -10.87 -1.46
CA VAL A 153 -7.16 -11.66 -0.34
C VAL A 153 -7.22 -10.81 0.92
N VAL A 154 -7.75 -11.36 2.02
CA VAL A 154 -7.95 -10.62 3.28
C VAL A 154 -7.07 -11.12 4.43
N PHE A 155 -6.61 -10.21 5.29
CA PHE A 155 -5.66 -10.48 6.39
C PHE A 155 -6.22 -10.19 7.79
N GLY A 156 -7.44 -9.66 7.88
CA GLY A 156 -8.08 -9.26 9.13
C GLY A 156 -7.78 -7.80 9.54
N SER A 157 -7.98 -7.48 10.81
CA SER A 157 -7.85 -6.11 11.33
C SER A 157 -6.44 -5.61 11.57
N ARG A 158 -5.47 -6.52 11.68
CA ARG A 158 -4.06 -6.21 11.93
C ARG A 158 -3.14 -7.06 11.08
N LEU A 159 -2.00 -6.49 10.73
CA LEU A 159 -0.90 -7.18 10.04
C LEU A 159 0.27 -7.43 11.00
N PRO A 160 0.35 -8.59 11.69
CA PRO A 160 1.48 -8.90 12.55
C PRO A 160 2.77 -9.16 11.76
N SER A 161 2.66 -9.61 10.50
CA SER A 161 3.79 -9.76 9.60
C SER A 161 3.36 -9.58 8.14
N CYS A 162 4.26 -9.06 7.30
CA CYS A 162 3.99 -8.91 5.89
C CYS A 162 3.88 -10.29 5.21
N PRO A 163 2.78 -10.61 4.51
CA PRO A 163 2.61 -11.89 3.82
C PRO A 163 3.65 -12.14 2.72
N SER A 164 4.28 -11.09 2.17
CA SER A 164 5.23 -11.20 1.06
C SER A 164 6.70 -11.29 1.52
N CYS A 165 7.12 -10.50 2.52
CA CYS A 165 8.53 -10.50 2.96
C CYS A 165 8.73 -10.93 4.41
N SER A 166 7.67 -11.31 5.11
CA SER A 166 7.67 -11.71 6.53
C SER A 166 8.19 -10.67 7.53
N SER A 167 8.38 -9.41 7.12
CA SER A 167 8.71 -8.31 8.04
C SER A 167 7.63 -8.16 9.11
N THR A 168 8.02 -8.22 10.38
CA THR A 168 7.11 -8.25 11.53
C THR A 168 6.74 -6.86 12.04
N SER A 169 5.58 -6.75 12.68
CA SER A 169 5.25 -5.59 13.51
C SER A 169 6.23 -5.49 14.69
N PHE A 170 6.47 -4.27 15.15
CA PHE A 170 7.30 -4.01 16.32
C PHE A 170 6.67 -2.91 17.18
N ARG A 171 7.14 -2.73 18.41
CA ARG A 171 6.61 -1.71 19.32
C ARG A 171 7.61 -0.58 19.51
N ILE A 172 7.13 0.66 19.42
CA ILE A 172 7.87 1.87 19.81
C ILE A 172 6.95 2.69 20.72
N GLY A 173 7.42 3.04 21.92
CA GLY A 173 6.65 3.86 22.86
C GLY A 173 5.26 3.29 23.18
N GLY A 174 5.17 1.97 23.36
CA GLY A 174 3.91 1.26 23.63
C GLY A 174 2.99 1.05 22.40
N ARG A 175 3.18 1.80 21.32
CA ARG A 175 2.42 1.71 20.07
C ARG A 175 2.93 0.57 19.19
N GLU A 176 2.01 -0.21 18.65
CA GLU A 176 2.31 -1.23 17.64
C GLU A 176 2.50 -0.58 16.27
N ILE A 177 3.57 -0.96 15.60
CA ILE A 177 4.01 -0.41 14.33
C ILE A 177 3.95 -1.53 13.30
N GLU A 178 2.80 -1.64 12.63
CA GLU A 178 2.59 -2.61 11.54
C GLU A 178 3.58 -2.45 10.38
N PRO A 179 3.90 -3.52 9.63
CA PRO A 179 4.75 -3.45 8.45
C PRO A 179 4.11 -2.60 7.33
N ALA A 180 2.78 -2.67 7.20
CA ALA A 180 2.02 -1.85 6.26
C ALA A 180 1.81 -0.43 6.80
N ARG A 181 2.08 0.58 5.97
CA ARG A 181 1.86 2.01 6.28
C ARG A 181 1.00 2.67 5.22
N LYS A 182 0.02 3.45 5.66
CA LYS A 182 -0.82 4.26 4.78
C LYS A 182 0.08 5.15 3.92
N MET A 183 -0.07 5.10 2.61
CA MET A 183 0.63 6.00 1.70
C MET A 183 -0.07 7.36 1.77
N GLN A 184 0.56 8.27 2.51
CA GLN A 184 0.15 9.65 2.59
C GLN A 184 1.01 10.46 1.61
N ALA A 185 0.36 11.35 0.86
CA ALA A 185 1.08 12.38 0.13
C ALA A 185 1.75 13.26 1.19
N VAL A 186 3.07 13.13 1.32
CA VAL A 186 3.85 13.99 2.20
C VAL A 186 4.09 15.26 1.39
N THR A 187 3.41 16.34 1.76
CA THR A 187 3.55 17.67 1.14
C THR A 187 5.01 18.09 0.96
N VAL A 188 5.87 17.64 1.87
CA VAL A 188 7.33 17.86 1.85
C VAL A 188 8.01 17.32 0.58
N SER A 189 7.57 16.17 0.04
CA SER A 189 8.12 15.62 -1.21
C SER A 189 7.83 16.53 -2.40
N ASP A 190 6.60 17.02 -2.50
CA ASP A 190 6.14 17.82 -3.63
C ASP A 190 6.77 19.22 -3.57
N VAL A 191 6.83 19.83 -2.38
CA VAL A 191 7.57 21.08 -2.14
C VAL A 191 9.05 20.90 -2.51
N HIS A 192 9.66 19.76 -2.19
CA HIS A 192 11.04 19.50 -2.56
C HIS A 192 11.25 19.37 -4.08
N ILE A 193 10.42 18.59 -4.77
CA ILE A 193 10.51 18.39 -6.22
C ILE A 193 10.30 19.72 -6.93
N LEU A 194 9.27 20.48 -6.55
CA LEU A 194 8.96 21.78 -7.12
C LEU A 194 10.10 22.78 -6.87
N ALA A 195 10.58 22.88 -5.62
CA ALA A 195 11.68 23.77 -5.27
C ALA A 195 12.97 23.43 -6.04
N GLN A 196 13.29 22.14 -6.18
CA GLN A 196 14.47 21.71 -6.93
C GLN A 196 14.34 22.02 -8.43
N ALA A 197 13.17 21.79 -9.01
CA ALA A 197 12.88 22.13 -10.40
C ALA A 197 13.01 23.64 -10.64
N MET A 198 12.44 24.46 -9.76
CA MET A 198 12.51 25.92 -9.83
C MET A 198 13.94 26.44 -9.66
N ILE A 199 14.72 25.91 -8.72
CA ILE A 199 16.14 26.29 -8.54
C ILE A 199 16.97 25.92 -9.77
N ASN A 200 16.72 24.75 -10.37
CA ASN A 200 17.45 24.32 -11.55
C ASN A 200 17.09 25.15 -12.79
N ALA A 201 15.84 25.60 -12.90
CA ALA A 201 15.37 26.49 -13.95
C ALA A 201 15.74 27.97 -13.71
N ALA A 202 16.14 28.34 -12.49
CA ALA A 202 16.47 29.71 -12.14
C ALA A 202 17.77 30.18 -12.84
N PRO A 203 17.79 31.43 -13.36
CA PRO A 203 18.98 32.04 -13.93
C PRO A 203 20.18 32.01 -12.98
N GLU A 204 21.38 32.09 -13.53
CA GLU A 204 22.60 32.20 -12.75
C GLU A 204 22.53 33.43 -11.82
N GLY A 205 22.97 33.27 -10.57
CA GLY A 205 22.82 34.28 -9.50
C GLY A 205 21.48 34.28 -8.76
N HIS A 206 20.44 33.59 -9.25
CA HIS A 206 19.07 33.63 -8.69
C HIS A 206 18.63 32.30 -8.02
N LYS A 207 19.56 31.39 -7.75
CA LYS A 207 19.33 30.06 -7.16
C LYS A 207 19.20 30.11 -5.64
N LYS A 208 18.25 30.89 -5.12
CA LYS A 208 17.98 30.99 -3.67
C LYS A 208 16.57 30.49 -3.37
N LEU A 209 16.44 29.62 -2.36
CA LEU A 209 15.16 29.09 -1.88
C LEU A 209 14.92 29.55 -0.45
N ILE A 210 13.78 30.20 -0.21
CA ILE A 210 13.30 30.58 1.12
C ILE A 210 12.07 29.72 1.40
N ILE A 211 12.09 28.98 2.50
CA ILE A 211 10.99 28.11 2.93
C ILE A 211 10.38 28.71 4.20
N PHE A 212 9.07 28.95 4.18
CA PHE A 212 8.30 29.35 5.35
C PHE A 212 7.61 28.12 5.92
N ALA A 213 7.77 27.88 7.22
CA ALA A 213 7.02 26.88 7.97
C ALA A 213 6.55 27.48 9.30
N ASP A 214 5.43 26.98 9.79
CA ASP A 214 4.76 27.43 11.02
C ASP A 214 5.46 26.94 12.30
N SER A 215 6.37 25.97 12.19
CA SER A 215 7.14 25.42 13.31
C SER A 215 8.62 25.25 12.96
N ARG A 216 9.51 25.77 13.82
CA ARG A 216 10.98 25.64 13.68
C ARG A 216 11.45 24.19 13.73
N GLN A 217 10.76 23.33 14.49
CA GLN A 217 11.09 21.90 14.56
C GLN A 217 10.70 21.17 13.27
N ASP A 218 9.56 21.54 12.69
CA ASP A 218 9.10 20.99 11.42
C ASP A 218 10.02 21.43 10.27
N SER A 219 10.43 22.71 10.22
CA SER A 219 11.41 23.20 9.25
C SER A 219 12.75 22.44 9.32
N ALA A 220 13.25 22.17 10.53
CA ALA A 220 14.51 21.46 10.72
C ALA A 220 14.41 19.99 10.31
N PHE A 221 13.32 19.32 10.66
CA PHE A 221 13.06 17.94 10.26
C PHE A 221 12.88 17.82 8.73
N GLN A 222 12.15 18.76 8.14
CA GLN A 222 11.93 18.84 6.70
C GLN A 222 13.23 19.11 5.94
N ALA A 223 14.08 20.04 6.39
CA ALA A 223 15.36 20.33 5.75
C ALA A 223 16.30 19.10 5.73
N GLY A 224 16.41 18.39 6.86
CA GLY A 224 17.22 17.16 6.94
C GLY A 224 16.64 16.03 6.09
N TRP A 225 15.32 15.85 6.11
CA TRP A 225 14.63 14.86 5.28
C TRP A 225 14.78 15.16 3.78
N MET A 226 14.64 16.43 3.38
CA MET A 226 14.83 16.90 2.00
C MET A 226 16.27 16.64 1.52
N GLN A 227 17.28 16.90 2.34
CA GLN A 227 18.68 16.65 1.96
C GLN A 227 18.96 15.15 1.70
N ASP A 228 18.42 14.27 2.54
CA ASP A 228 18.62 12.82 2.39
C ASP A 228 17.78 12.23 1.23
N HIS A 229 16.57 12.75 1.00
CA HIS A 229 15.74 12.36 -0.15
C HIS A 229 16.29 12.87 -1.49
N ALA A 230 16.77 14.12 -1.55
CA ALA A 230 17.42 14.70 -2.73
C ALA A 230 18.60 13.84 -3.18
N ARG A 231 19.43 13.40 -2.23
CA ARG A 231 20.57 12.52 -2.49
C ARG A 231 20.14 11.19 -3.12
N ARG A 232 19.07 10.58 -2.59
CA ARG A 232 18.53 9.32 -3.13
C ARG A 232 17.93 9.47 -4.52
N ILE A 233 17.14 10.52 -4.75
CA ILE A 233 16.54 10.80 -6.07
C ILE A 233 17.64 11.09 -7.09
N ARG A 234 18.64 11.90 -6.73
CA ARG A 234 19.76 12.23 -7.61
C ARG A 234 20.60 11.00 -7.96
N LEU A 235 20.86 10.11 -7.01
CA LEU A 235 21.55 8.84 -7.28
C LEU A 235 20.75 7.98 -8.26
N ARG A 236 19.43 7.83 -8.05
CA ARG A 236 18.57 7.08 -8.98
C ARG A 236 18.54 7.70 -10.38
N HIS A 237 18.49 9.03 -10.45
CA HIS A 237 18.51 9.74 -11.73
C HIS A 237 19.86 9.55 -12.44
N MET A 238 20.98 9.60 -11.72
CA MET A 238 22.30 9.28 -12.26
C MET A 238 22.39 7.83 -12.74
N MET A 239 21.88 6.87 -11.97
CA MET A 239 21.83 5.46 -12.38
C MET A 239 20.97 5.27 -13.63
N HIS A 240 19.79 5.89 -13.68
CA HIS A 240 18.92 5.89 -14.86
C HIS A 240 19.64 6.46 -16.07
N TRP A 241 20.30 7.61 -15.93
CA TRP A 241 21.04 8.27 -17.01
C TRP A 241 22.17 7.36 -17.55
N ILE A 242 22.97 6.79 -16.66
CA ILE A 242 24.03 5.82 -17.01
C ILE A 242 23.44 4.61 -17.73
N ILE A 243 22.33 4.05 -17.25
CA ILE A 243 21.68 2.91 -17.90
C ILE A 243 21.17 3.28 -19.29
N ALA A 244 20.52 4.45 -19.42
CA ALA A 244 19.95 4.92 -20.68
C ALA A 244 21.03 5.18 -21.76
N GLU A 245 22.21 5.68 -21.36
CA GLU A 245 23.32 5.95 -22.28
C GLU A 245 24.16 4.71 -22.60
N THR A 246 24.08 3.66 -21.79
CA THR A 246 24.91 2.47 -21.98
C THR A 246 24.25 1.46 -22.93
N LYS A 247 24.85 1.26 -24.11
CA LYS A 247 24.35 0.34 -25.15
C LYS A 247 24.56 -1.17 -24.88
N ALA A 248 25.29 -1.53 -23.83
CA ALA A 248 25.56 -2.93 -23.45
C ALA A 248 25.52 -3.12 -21.92
N PRO A 249 25.03 -4.26 -21.39
CA PRO A 249 24.89 -4.46 -19.95
C PRO A 249 26.25 -4.37 -19.25
N ARG A 250 26.40 -3.39 -18.34
CA ARG A 250 27.58 -3.25 -17.48
C ARG A 250 27.36 -3.95 -16.15
N ARG A 251 28.34 -4.75 -15.73
CA ARG A 251 28.38 -5.32 -14.39
C ARG A 251 28.84 -4.24 -13.41
N TRP A 252 27.98 -3.83 -12.49
CA TRP A 252 28.33 -2.88 -11.44
C TRP A 252 29.17 -3.60 -10.38
N THR A 253 30.49 -3.51 -10.48
CA THR A 253 31.39 -3.89 -9.38
C THR A 253 31.68 -2.65 -8.55
N ALA A 254 31.18 -2.61 -7.31
CA ALA A 254 31.63 -1.61 -6.36
C ALA A 254 33.14 -1.82 -6.14
N SER A 255 33.99 -0.90 -6.61
CA SER A 255 35.42 -1.00 -6.37
C SER A 255 35.72 -0.66 -4.91
N PRO A 256 36.45 -1.50 -4.17
CA PRO A 256 36.84 -1.23 -2.79
C PRO A 256 38.09 -0.33 -2.79
N THR A 257 37.96 0.90 -3.25
CA THR A 257 39.06 1.88 -3.25
C THR A 257 38.62 3.23 -2.69
N SER A 258 38.11 3.18 -1.48
CA SER A 258 38.36 4.19 -0.44
C SER A 258 38.42 3.41 0.86
N SER A 259 39.51 3.54 1.60
CA SER A 259 39.85 2.73 2.78
C SER A 259 38.71 2.64 3.80
N TRP A 260 37.95 1.56 3.74
CA TRP A 260 37.11 1.06 4.81
C TRP A 260 37.52 -0.38 5.04
N THR A 261 38.45 -0.60 5.99
CA THR A 261 38.83 -1.93 6.44
C THR A 261 37.68 -2.52 7.25
N CYS A 262 36.77 -3.23 6.57
CA CYS A 262 35.83 -4.13 7.22
C CYS A 262 36.36 -5.56 7.00
N SER A 263 37.03 -6.13 8.01
CA SER A 263 37.40 -7.54 7.94
C SER A 263 36.14 -8.40 8.11
N ALA A 264 35.86 -9.23 7.11
CA ALA A 264 34.77 -10.18 7.17
C ALA A 264 35.24 -11.43 7.93
N ARG A 265 34.65 -11.68 9.10
CA ARG A 265 34.53 -13.04 9.66
C ARG A 265 33.05 -13.40 9.80
N THR A 266 32.65 -14.33 8.93
CA THR A 266 31.65 -15.39 9.11
C THR A 266 30.33 -15.10 9.83
N LYS A 267 29.26 -15.32 9.05
CA LYS A 267 27.93 -15.84 9.41
C LYS A 267 27.10 -15.05 10.44
N THR A 268 25.94 -14.58 9.95
CA THR A 268 24.74 -14.16 10.71
C THR A 268 24.91 -12.89 11.57
N SER A 269 24.62 -11.71 11.01
CA SER A 269 24.05 -10.59 11.75
C SER A 269 23.60 -9.46 10.81
N LEU A 270 22.48 -8.83 11.14
CA LEU A 270 21.96 -7.60 10.52
C LEU A 270 23.02 -6.50 10.48
N MET A 271 23.14 -5.82 9.34
CA MET A 271 23.81 -4.51 9.28
C MET A 271 23.02 -3.49 10.12
N ARG A 272 23.44 -3.26 11.36
CA ARG A 272 23.18 -1.99 12.06
C ARG A 272 24.33 -1.05 11.74
N CYS A 273 24.04 0.05 11.04
CA CYS A 273 24.89 1.23 11.09
C CYS A 273 24.69 1.90 12.46
N CYS A 274 25.59 1.65 13.41
CA CYS A 274 25.72 2.54 14.56
C CYS A 274 26.48 3.80 14.12
N ARG A 275 25.89 4.97 14.42
CA ARG A 275 26.62 6.25 14.43
C ARG A 275 27.55 6.25 15.65
N ASN A 276 28.78 6.72 15.48
CA ASN A 276 29.43 7.47 16.55
C ASN A 276 28.84 8.88 16.56
#